data_AF-A0A5C6XLJ8-F1
#
_entry.id   AF-A0A5C6XLJ8-F1
#
_cell.length_a   1.000
_cell.length_b   1.000
_cell.length_c   1.000
_cell.angle_alpha   90.00
_cell.angle_beta   90.00
_cell.angle_gamma   90.00
#
_symmetry.space_group_name_H-M   'P 1'
#
loop_
_entity.id
_entity.type
_entity.pdbx_description
1 polymer ?
#
loop_
_entity_poly.entity_id
_entity_poly.type
_entity_poly.pdbx_seq_one_letter_code
_entity_poly.pdbx_strand_id
1 'polypeptide(L)'
;MSTLARVIEVISEVFEIPAKEIGPSDRFAEDLGVTSLDVVNLVWRVEEVFGLGELPEDALESVKTVGDLVALIEPLRGEPSEVVEVDDVAIAADHAGVDFKAELCAWLHSQQKSVRDLGPSDGASVDYPDFAERVGRVVARGEATLGILICGSGVGMSIAANKIDGIRAALVTNPVQAALSRKHNNANVLCLGARLTGPDMAKACIEAFLTTPFDPGDDGRHRRRVARISELEARGDTDS
;
A
#
# COMPACT_ATOMS: atom_id res chain seq x y z
N MET A 1 -4.61 -5.67 -14.67
CA MET A 1 -4.88 -5.36 -16.09
C MET A 1 -3.56 -5.11 -16.80
N SER A 2 -3.36 -5.60 -18.03
CA SER A 2 -2.08 -5.45 -18.75
C SER A 2 -1.81 -3.99 -19.15
N THR A 3 -0.54 -3.64 -19.39
CA THR A 3 -0.17 -2.30 -19.91
C THR A 3 -0.93 -2.00 -21.19
N LEU A 4 -0.91 -2.95 -22.13
CA LEU A 4 -1.61 -2.84 -23.41
C LEU A 4 -3.11 -2.54 -23.25
N ALA A 5 -3.82 -3.29 -22.39
CA ALA A 5 -5.24 -3.07 -22.18
C ALA A 5 -5.53 -1.67 -21.62
N ARG A 6 -4.69 -1.19 -20.70
CA ARG A 6 -4.82 0.16 -20.12
C ARG A 6 -4.50 1.25 -21.13
N VAL A 7 -3.46 1.07 -21.96
CA VAL A 7 -3.13 2.00 -23.05
C VAL A 7 -4.29 2.07 -24.05
N ILE A 8 -4.88 0.93 -24.43
CA ILE A 8 -6.04 0.89 -25.34
C ILE A 8 -7.23 1.64 -24.75
N GLU A 9 -7.53 1.50 -23.46
CA GLU A 9 -8.58 2.29 -22.78
C GLU A 9 -8.32 3.80 -22.91
N VAL A 10 -7.09 4.22 -22.66
CA VAL A 10 -6.70 5.64 -22.75
C VAL A 10 -6.84 6.16 -24.18
N ILE A 11 -6.34 5.44 -25.18
CA ILE A 11 -6.46 5.81 -26.59
C ILE A 11 -7.94 5.88 -27.00
N SER A 12 -8.74 4.92 -26.53
CA SER A 12 -10.18 4.87 -26.78
C SER A 12 -10.92 6.07 -26.19
N GLU A 13 -10.54 6.49 -24.98
CA GLU A 13 -11.11 7.66 -24.30
C GLU A 13 -10.69 8.97 -24.98
N VAL A 14 -9.40 9.14 -25.29
CA VAL A 14 -8.85 10.39 -25.82
C VAL A 14 -9.28 10.64 -27.26
N PHE A 15 -9.37 9.60 -28.08
CA PHE A 15 -9.68 9.73 -29.52
C PHE A 15 -11.08 9.26 -29.90
N GLU A 16 -11.89 8.83 -28.92
CA GLU A 16 -13.25 8.31 -29.15
C GLU A 16 -13.30 7.11 -30.12
N ILE A 17 -12.20 6.35 -30.23
CA ILE A 17 -12.11 5.15 -31.05
C ILE A 17 -12.55 3.94 -30.21
N PRO A 18 -13.45 3.06 -30.68
CA PRO A 18 -13.83 1.88 -29.93
C PRO A 18 -12.62 0.99 -29.58
N ALA A 19 -12.43 0.64 -28.31
CA ALA A 19 -11.29 -0.17 -27.85
C ALA A 19 -11.06 -1.48 -28.63
N LYS A 20 -12.13 -2.08 -29.17
CA LYS A 20 -12.08 -3.31 -29.99
C LYS A 20 -11.43 -3.11 -31.37
N GLU A 21 -11.29 -1.86 -31.81
CA GLU A 21 -10.72 -1.44 -33.10
C GLU A 21 -9.26 -0.99 -32.97
N ILE A 22 -8.68 -1.08 -31.76
CA ILE A 22 -7.32 -0.65 -31.47
C ILE A 22 -6.46 -1.88 -31.16
N GLY A 23 -5.42 -2.08 -31.96
CA GLY A 23 -4.44 -3.14 -31.86
C GLY A 23 -3.03 -2.62 -31.55
N PRO A 24 -2.15 -3.49 -31.02
CA PRO A 24 -0.77 -3.12 -30.68
C PRO A 24 0.07 -2.72 -31.90
N SER A 25 -0.29 -3.16 -33.11
CA SER A 25 0.39 -2.83 -34.35
C SER A 25 -0.08 -1.53 -35.00
N ASP A 26 -1.18 -0.95 -34.51
CA ASP A 26 -1.81 0.20 -35.16
C ASP A 26 -0.92 1.43 -35.02
N ARG A 27 -0.75 2.12 -36.14
CA ARG A 27 0.05 3.33 -36.26
C ARG A 27 -0.82 4.53 -35.93
N PHE A 28 -0.36 5.38 -35.02
CA PHE A 28 -1.12 6.55 -34.56
C PHE A 28 -1.58 7.42 -35.74
N ALA A 29 -0.66 7.78 -36.65
CA ALA A 29 -0.98 8.64 -37.78
C ALA A 29 -1.75 7.94 -38.91
N GLU A 30 -1.37 6.70 -39.27
CA GLU A 30 -1.87 6.04 -40.48
C GLU A 30 -3.15 5.25 -40.25
N ASP A 31 -3.28 4.58 -39.10
CA ASP A 31 -4.39 3.67 -38.80
C ASP A 31 -5.43 4.32 -37.89
N LEU A 32 -4.99 5.14 -36.92
CA LEU A 32 -5.87 5.78 -35.94
C LEU A 32 -6.20 7.26 -36.28
N GLY A 33 -5.57 7.83 -37.31
CA GLY A 33 -5.81 9.22 -37.74
C GLY A 33 -5.39 10.28 -36.73
N VAL A 34 -4.50 9.94 -35.79
CA VAL A 34 -4.04 10.79 -34.69
C VAL A 34 -2.96 11.74 -35.20
N THR A 35 -3.14 13.04 -34.99
CA THR A 35 -2.14 14.05 -35.39
C THR A 35 -1.02 14.18 -34.36
N SER A 36 0.07 14.85 -34.72
CA SER A 36 1.17 15.12 -33.78
C SER A 36 0.73 15.94 -32.55
N LEU A 37 -0.30 16.78 -32.67
CA LEU A 37 -0.85 17.53 -31.54
C LEU A 37 -1.67 16.63 -30.61
N ASP A 38 -2.36 15.64 -31.18
CA ASP A 38 -3.15 14.66 -30.45
C ASP A 38 -2.27 13.68 -29.66
N VAL A 39 -1.08 13.39 -30.17
CA VAL A 39 -0.05 12.60 -29.45
C VAL A 39 0.35 13.30 -28.14
N VAL A 40 0.48 14.63 -28.12
CA VAL A 40 0.81 15.37 -26.89
C VAL A 40 -0.28 15.18 -25.83
N ASN A 41 -1.56 15.24 -26.21
CA ASN A 41 -2.67 15.02 -25.30
C ASN A 41 -2.71 13.57 -24.78
N LEU A 42 -2.43 12.60 -25.66
CA LEU A 42 -2.31 11.20 -25.29
C LEU A 42 -1.18 10.97 -24.29
N VAL A 43 -0.03 11.59 -24.51
CA VAL A 43 1.14 11.51 -23.64
C VAL A 43 0.80 12.02 -22.24
N TRP A 44 0.21 13.21 -22.15
CA TRP A 44 -0.19 13.77 -20.87
C TRP A 44 -1.19 12.87 -20.13
N ARG A 45 -2.16 12.31 -20.87
CA ARG A 45 -3.12 11.36 -20.30
C ARG A 45 -2.46 10.04 -19.86
N VAL A 46 -1.46 9.56 -20.59
CA VAL A 46 -0.66 8.40 -20.22
C VAL A 46 0.15 8.68 -18.95
N GLU A 47 0.81 9.83 -18.85
CA GLU A 47 1.53 10.23 -17.65
C GLU A 47 0.61 10.25 -16.42
N GLU A 48 -0.59 10.81 -16.58
CA GLU A 48 -1.62 10.85 -15.55
C GLU A 48 -2.11 9.43 -15.16
N VAL A 49 -2.49 8.61 -16.14
CA VAL A 49 -3.11 7.29 -15.89
C VAL A 49 -2.10 6.27 -15.36
N PHE A 50 -0.84 6.38 -15.76
CA PHE A 50 0.22 5.46 -15.34
C PHE A 50 1.06 5.99 -14.18
N GLY A 51 0.80 7.21 -13.70
CA GLY A 51 1.58 7.84 -12.63
C GLY A 51 3.05 7.97 -12.99
N LEU A 52 3.32 8.43 -14.22
CA LEU A 52 4.67 8.65 -14.73
C LEU A 52 5.06 10.12 -14.47
N GLY A 53 6.36 10.35 -14.26
CA GLY A 53 6.91 11.69 -14.41
C GLY A 53 6.91 12.12 -15.89
N GLU A 54 7.34 13.36 -16.14
CA GLU A 54 7.46 13.92 -17.49
C GLU A 54 8.31 13.01 -18.38
N LEU A 55 7.72 12.54 -19.48
CA LEU A 55 8.39 11.67 -20.43
C LEU A 55 9.40 12.47 -21.27
N PRO A 56 10.60 11.92 -21.53
CA PRO A 56 11.58 12.58 -22.38
C PRO A 56 11.04 12.84 -23.79
N GLU A 57 11.18 14.07 -24.30
CA GLU A 57 10.68 14.44 -25.64
C GLU A 57 11.26 13.54 -26.75
N ASP A 58 12.53 13.16 -26.62
CA ASP A 58 13.23 12.28 -27.57
C ASP A 58 12.67 10.84 -27.58
N ALA A 59 12.15 10.37 -26.44
CA ALA A 59 11.50 9.08 -26.36
C ALA A 59 10.15 9.09 -27.12
N LEU A 60 9.44 10.21 -27.11
CA LEU A 60 8.14 10.36 -27.80
C LEU A 60 8.28 10.39 -29.32
N GLU A 61 9.37 10.93 -29.85
CA GLU A 61 9.65 10.94 -31.30
C GLU A 61 9.74 9.53 -31.89
N SER A 62 10.07 8.53 -31.06
CA SER A 62 10.19 7.13 -31.46
C SER A 62 8.86 6.36 -31.44
N VAL A 63 7.81 6.92 -30.81
CA VAL A 63 6.51 6.26 -30.63
C VAL A 63 5.68 6.39 -31.91
N LYS A 64 5.55 5.30 -32.68
CA LYS A 64 4.79 5.27 -33.94
C LYS A 64 3.53 4.42 -33.86
N THR A 65 3.57 3.38 -33.03
CA THR A 65 2.50 2.42 -32.84
C THR A 65 2.04 2.37 -31.39
N VAL A 66 0.85 1.82 -31.16
CA VAL A 66 0.35 1.51 -29.81
C VAL A 66 1.35 0.63 -29.04
N GLY A 67 1.99 -0.32 -29.72
CA GLY A 67 3.03 -1.18 -29.15
C GLY A 67 4.28 -0.43 -28.71
N ASP A 68 4.73 0.57 -29.48
CA ASP A 68 5.88 1.41 -29.10
C ASP A 68 5.58 2.20 -27.82
N LEU A 69 4.36 2.72 -27.70
CA LEU A 69 3.91 3.42 -26.49
C LEU A 69 3.89 2.48 -25.28
N VAL A 70 3.40 1.25 -25.45
CA VAL A 70 3.45 0.22 -24.40
C VAL A 70 4.89 -0.10 -24.00
N ALA A 71 5.79 -0.28 -24.97
CA ALA A 71 7.20 -0.59 -24.72
C ALA A 71 7.95 0.56 -24.03
N LEU A 72 7.54 1.82 -24.27
CA LEU A 72 8.05 2.99 -23.56
C LEU A 72 7.55 3.03 -22.11
N ILE A 73 6.27 2.73 -21.89
CA ILE A 73 5.63 2.80 -20.57
C ILE A 73 6.11 1.67 -19.65
N GLU A 74 6.21 0.44 -20.16
CA GLU A 74 6.52 -0.75 -19.35
C GLU A 74 7.74 -0.62 -18.42
N PRO A 75 8.92 -0.15 -18.87
CA PRO A 75 10.08 0.02 -17.99
C PRO A 75 9.96 1.22 -17.04
N LEU A 76 9.05 2.17 -17.32
CA LEU A 76 8.83 3.38 -16.51
C LEU A 76 7.75 3.18 -15.45
N ARG A 77 6.86 2.22 -15.68
CA ARG A 77 6.01 1.68 -14.62
C ARG A 77 6.94 1.08 -13.59
N GLY A 78 7.06 1.73 -12.44
CA GLY A 78 7.65 1.07 -11.27
C GLY A 78 7.01 -0.30 -11.11
N GLU A 79 7.79 -1.30 -10.67
CA GLU A 79 7.33 -2.69 -10.57
C GLU A 79 5.88 -2.72 -10.09
N PRO A 80 4.97 -3.41 -10.80
CA PRO A 80 3.58 -3.50 -10.36
C PRO A 80 3.64 -3.88 -8.90
N SER A 81 3.08 -3.05 -8.01
CA SER A 81 2.95 -3.40 -6.61
C SER A 81 2.26 -4.75 -6.60
N GLU A 82 3.02 -5.83 -6.37
CA GLU A 82 2.46 -7.15 -6.21
C GLU A 82 1.31 -6.98 -5.22
N VAL A 83 0.13 -7.47 -5.57
CA VAL A 83 -0.90 -7.67 -4.56
C VAL A 83 -0.31 -8.75 -3.67
N VAL A 84 0.46 -8.33 -2.66
CA VAL A 84 1.01 -9.22 -1.66
C VAL A 84 -0.21 -9.72 -0.90
N GLU A 85 -0.65 -10.93 -1.22
CA GLU A 85 -1.60 -11.64 -0.39
C GLU A 85 -1.01 -11.70 1.02
N VAL A 86 -1.58 -10.92 1.93
CA VAL A 86 -1.11 -10.85 3.31
C VAL A 86 -1.65 -12.08 4.00
N ASP A 87 -0.87 -13.15 4.01
CA ASP A 87 -1.28 -14.42 4.59
C ASP A 87 -0.80 -14.63 6.03
N ASP A 88 0.27 -13.94 6.45
CA ASP A 88 0.82 -14.03 7.81
C ASP A 88 0.75 -12.70 8.56
N VAL A 89 0.07 -12.71 9.70
CA VAL A 89 -0.19 -11.55 10.55
C VAL A 89 0.27 -11.82 11.97
N ALA A 90 1.14 -10.98 12.50
CA ALA A 90 1.48 -10.98 13.91
C ALA A 90 0.49 -10.12 14.69
N ILE A 91 0.01 -10.61 15.83
CA ILE A 91 -0.94 -9.87 16.67
C ILE A 91 -0.55 -9.94 18.14
N ALA A 92 -0.66 -8.81 18.84
CA ALA A 92 -0.50 -8.76 20.29
C ALA A 92 -1.42 -7.70 20.92
N ALA A 93 -1.62 -7.84 22.23
CA ALA A 93 -2.39 -6.89 23.02
C ALA A 93 -1.66 -6.46 24.30
N ASP A 94 -2.22 -5.52 25.05
CA ASP A 94 -2.01 -5.45 26.50
C ASP A 94 -3.17 -6.15 27.23
N HIS A 95 -3.13 -6.12 28.56
CA HIS A 95 -4.16 -6.69 29.43
C HIS A 95 -5.58 -6.18 29.13
N ALA A 96 -5.74 -4.97 28.61
CA ALA A 96 -7.05 -4.39 28.29
C ALA A 96 -7.62 -4.91 26.95
N GLY A 97 -6.81 -5.59 26.14
CA GLY A 97 -7.18 -6.06 24.81
C GLY A 97 -7.22 -7.57 24.63
N VAL A 98 -7.06 -8.38 25.69
CA VAL A 98 -6.94 -9.85 25.61
C VAL A 98 -8.15 -10.49 24.95
N ASP A 99 -9.36 -10.22 25.45
CA ASP A 99 -10.59 -10.79 24.90
C ASP A 99 -10.83 -10.30 23.46
N PHE A 100 -10.54 -9.02 23.23
CA PHE A 100 -10.69 -8.39 21.92
C PHE A 100 -9.75 -9.01 20.88
N LYS A 101 -8.49 -9.24 21.27
CA LYS A 101 -7.51 -9.95 20.46
C LYS A 101 -7.97 -11.37 20.17
N ALA A 102 -8.46 -12.11 21.16
CA ALA A 102 -8.92 -13.48 20.97
C ALA A 102 -10.07 -13.56 19.94
N GLU A 103 -11.03 -12.63 19.99
CA GLU A 103 -12.09 -12.52 19.00
C GLU A 103 -11.53 -12.23 17.59
N LEU A 104 -10.59 -11.29 17.48
CA LEU A 104 -9.98 -10.91 16.20
C LEU A 104 -9.11 -12.03 15.62
N CYS A 105 -8.37 -12.78 16.45
CA CYS A 105 -7.64 -13.98 16.04
C CYS A 105 -8.60 -15.04 15.47
N ALA A 106 -9.72 -15.31 16.15
CA ALA A 106 -10.72 -16.25 15.67
C ALA A 106 -11.32 -15.82 14.33
N TRP A 107 -11.62 -14.52 14.18
CA TRP A 107 -12.10 -13.98 12.91
C TRP A 107 -11.05 -14.08 11.81
N LEU A 108 -9.79 -13.69 12.05
CA LEU A 108 -8.70 -13.80 11.08
C LEU A 108 -8.48 -15.25 10.60
N HIS A 109 -8.54 -16.23 11.51
CA HIS A 109 -8.50 -17.64 11.14
C HIS A 109 -9.69 -18.04 10.24
N SER A 110 -10.89 -17.50 10.49
CA SER A 110 -12.05 -17.73 9.60
C SER A 110 -11.88 -17.10 8.22
N GLN A 111 -11.02 -16.07 8.10
CA GLN A 111 -10.59 -15.47 6.84
C GLN A 111 -9.36 -16.19 6.23
N GLN A 112 -9.03 -17.39 6.72
CA GLN A 112 -7.91 -18.21 6.24
C GLN A 112 -6.53 -17.55 6.37
N LYS A 113 -6.38 -16.60 7.31
CA LYS A 113 -5.09 -15.97 7.61
C LYS A 113 -4.31 -16.79 8.63
N SER A 114 -2.99 -16.89 8.43
CA SER A 114 -2.04 -17.38 9.43
C SER A 114 -1.83 -16.30 10.48
N VAL A 115 -2.12 -16.61 11.73
CA VAL A 115 -2.06 -15.63 12.83
C VAL A 115 -1.00 -16.06 13.85
N ARG A 116 0.01 -15.21 14.03
CA ARG A 116 1.01 -15.34 15.09
C ARG A 116 0.59 -14.49 16.30
N ASP A 117 -0.11 -15.09 17.25
CA ASP A 117 -0.44 -14.45 18.53
C ASP A 117 0.79 -14.41 19.44
N LEU A 118 1.27 -13.20 19.75
CA LEU A 118 2.46 -12.93 20.59
C LEU A 118 2.11 -12.52 22.03
N GLY A 119 0.85 -12.70 22.43
CA GLY A 119 0.36 -12.54 23.78
C GLY A 119 -0.20 -11.14 24.11
N PRO A 120 -0.48 -10.88 25.41
CA PRO A 120 -0.51 -11.85 26.49
C PRO A 120 -1.67 -12.84 26.32
N SER A 121 -1.57 -14.02 26.91
CA SER A 121 -2.61 -15.06 26.88
C SER A 121 -3.62 -14.94 28.01
N ASP A 122 -3.34 -14.13 29.03
CA ASP A 122 -4.20 -13.89 30.18
C ASP A 122 -4.39 -12.38 30.43
N GLY A 123 -5.34 -12.04 31.30
CA GLY A 123 -5.64 -10.66 31.70
C GLY A 123 -4.72 -10.10 32.78
N ALA A 124 -3.58 -10.73 33.05
CA ALA A 124 -2.64 -10.22 34.04
C ALA A 124 -2.10 -8.85 33.58
N SER A 125 -1.85 -7.95 34.53
CA SER A 125 -1.29 -6.64 34.20
C SER A 125 0.07 -6.80 33.53
N VAL A 126 0.23 -6.12 32.40
CA VAL A 126 1.44 -6.13 31.59
C VAL A 126 1.72 -4.74 31.03
N ASP A 127 2.97 -4.51 30.67
CA ASP A 127 3.43 -3.29 30.01
C ASP A 127 3.30 -3.44 28.48
N TYR A 128 2.49 -2.57 27.87
CA TYR A 128 2.26 -2.59 26.42
C TYR A 128 3.53 -2.46 25.55
N PRO A 129 4.62 -1.75 25.96
CA PRO A 129 5.81 -1.64 25.12
C PRO A 129 6.45 -2.99 24.78
N ASP A 130 6.42 -3.96 25.72
CA ASP A 130 7.00 -5.29 25.50
C ASP A 130 6.32 -6.02 24.34
N PHE A 131 4.99 -5.88 24.23
CA PHE A 131 4.20 -6.51 23.17
C PHE A 131 4.28 -5.75 21.85
N ALA A 132 4.37 -4.41 21.91
CA ALA A 132 4.69 -3.59 20.75
C ALA A 132 6.05 -3.98 20.15
N GLU A 133 7.06 -4.20 20.99
CA GLU A 133 8.39 -4.65 20.58
C GLU A 133 8.36 -6.02 19.91
N ARG A 134 7.66 -6.99 20.49
CA ARG A 134 7.54 -8.34 19.92
C ARG A 134 6.96 -8.32 18.51
N VAL A 135 5.83 -7.64 18.30
CA VAL A 135 5.21 -7.53 16.98
C VAL A 135 6.11 -6.75 16.03
N GLY A 136 6.62 -5.60 16.45
CA GLY A 136 7.46 -4.77 15.60
C GLY A 136 8.74 -5.48 15.16
N ARG A 137 9.41 -6.25 16.03
CA ARG A 137 10.61 -7.00 15.63
C ARG A 137 10.31 -8.12 14.64
N VAL A 138 9.20 -8.85 14.81
CA VAL A 138 8.78 -9.92 13.88
C VAL A 138 8.46 -9.33 12.51
N VAL A 139 7.73 -8.21 12.46
CA VAL A 139 7.39 -7.52 11.21
C VAL A 139 8.64 -6.91 10.54
N ALA A 140 9.52 -6.24 11.30
CA ALA A 140 10.74 -5.64 10.76
C ALA A 140 11.71 -6.68 10.18
N ARG A 141 11.70 -7.90 10.71
CA ARG A 141 12.50 -9.04 10.20
C ARG A 141 11.85 -9.76 9.01
N GLY A 142 10.62 -9.42 8.65
CA GLY A 142 9.86 -10.12 7.62
C GLY A 142 9.37 -11.51 8.04
N GLU A 143 9.35 -11.82 9.35
CA GLU A 143 8.81 -13.06 9.88
C GLU A 143 7.27 -13.09 9.92
N ALA A 144 6.64 -11.92 9.79
CA ALA A 144 5.22 -11.73 9.50
C ALA A 144 5.07 -10.55 8.54
N THR A 145 4.08 -10.59 7.65
CA THR A 145 3.90 -9.58 6.60
C THR A 145 3.39 -8.26 7.17
N LEU A 146 2.42 -8.33 8.09
CA LEU A 146 1.85 -7.18 8.78
C LEU A 146 1.64 -7.47 10.28
N GLY A 147 1.58 -6.41 11.08
CA GLY A 147 1.31 -6.48 12.52
C GLY A 147 -0.01 -5.85 12.93
N ILE A 148 -0.63 -6.35 13.99
CA ILE A 148 -1.80 -5.77 14.66
C ILE A 148 -1.49 -5.64 16.16
N LEU A 149 -1.68 -4.45 16.71
CA LEU A 149 -1.46 -4.14 18.12
C LEU A 149 -2.71 -3.57 18.75
N ILE A 150 -3.04 -4.05 19.94
CA ILE A 150 -4.25 -3.69 20.66
C ILE A 150 -3.89 -3.23 22.06
N CYS A 151 -4.34 -2.05 22.47
CA CYS A 151 -4.35 -1.71 23.89
C CYS A 151 -5.62 -0.95 24.25
N GLY A 152 -5.72 -0.41 25.47
CA GLY A 152 -6.91 0.35 25.88
C GLY A 152 -7.32 1.44 24.87
N SER A 153 -6.39 2.30 24.45
CA SER A 153 -6.63 3.39 23.48
C SER A 153 -5.93 3.21 22.14
N GLY A 154 -5.01 2.25 22.01
CA GLY A 154 -4.12 2.08 20.87
C GLY A 154 -2.95 3.09 20.78
N VAL A 155 -2.98 4.17 21.57
CA VAL A 155 -1.97 5.24 21.52
C VAL A 155 -0.60 4.78 22.01
N GLY A 156 -0.55 4.07 23.14
CA GLY A 156 0.72 3.57 23.68
C GLY A 156 1.41 2.61 22.71
N MET A 157 0.63 1.69 22.12
CA MET A 157 1.13 0.73 21.14
C MET A 157 1.75 1.42 19.92
N SER A 158 1.07 2.42 19.35
CA SER A 158 1.60 3.11 18.17
C SER A 158 2.86 3.90 18.49
N ILE A 159 2.94 4.54 19.66
CA ILE A 159 4.14 5.27 20.10
C ILE A 159 5.32 4.31 20.27
N ALA A 160 5.13 3.19 20.97
CA ALA A 160 6.18 2.22 21.25
C ALA A 160 6.65 1.48 19.98
N ALA A 161 5.71 1.02 19.15
CA ALA A 161 6.05 0.27 17.93
C ALA A 161 6.84 1.12 16.92
N ASN A 162 6.53 2.41 16.78
CA ASN A 162 7.28 3.34 15.93
C ASN A 162 8.70 3.68 16.46
N LYS A 163 9.14 3.10 17.59
CA LYS A 163 10.54 3.18 18.04
C LYS A 163 11.41 2.05 17.52
N ILE A 164 10.84 1.13 16.74
CA ILE A 164 11.54 -0.02 16.16
C ILE A 164 11.80 0.32 14.70
N ASP A 165 13.06 0.28 14.28
CA ASP A 165 13.42 0.66 12.92
C ASP A 165 12.68 -0.18 11.88
N GLY A 166 12.23 0.49 10.83
CA GLY A 166 11.45 -0.11 9.76
C GLY A 166 9.97 -0.28 10.08
N ILE A 167 9.52 0.05 11.30
CA ILE A 167 8.11 0.00 11.67
C ILE A 167 7.43 1.35 11.47
N ARG A 168 6.29 1.29 10.78
CA ARG A 168 5.35 2.39 10.57
C ARG A 168 4.00 1.95 11.12
N ALA A 169 3.81 2.18 12.41
CA ALA A 169 2.61 1.81 13.14
C ALA A 169 1.56 2.93 13.07
N ALA A 170 0.35 2.60 12.61
CA ALA A 170 -0.75 3.53 12.45
C ALA A 170 -1.88 3.23 13.45
N LEU A 171 -2.16 4.18 14.36
CA LEU A 171 -3.38 4.14 15.17
C LEU A 171 -4.57 4.58 14.31
N VAL A 172 -5.59 3.73 14.23
CA VAL A 172 -6.78 4.01 13.43
C VAL A 172 -8.07 3.84 14.22
N THR A 173 -9.12 4.53 13.78
CA THR A 173 -10.46 4.45 14.38
C THR A 173 -11.56 4.07 13.39
N ASN A 174 -11.23 4.00 12.09
CA ASN A 174 -12.17 3.67 11.02
C ASN A 174 -11.45 3.07 9.79
N PRO A 175 -12.18 2.37 8.88
CA PRO A 175 -11.58 1.68 7.74
C PRO A 175 -10.94 2.60 6.71
N VAL A 176 -11.46 3.83 6.56
CA VAL A 176 -10.87 4.82 5.65
C VAL A 176 -9.47 5.20 6.11
N GLN A 177 -9.29 5.45 7.40
CA GLN A 177 -7.99 5.74 7.98
C GLN A 177 -7.04 4.54 7.86
N ALA A 178 -7.54 3.31 8.06
CA ALA A 178 -6.79 2.07 7.88
C ALA A 178 -6.26 1.93 6.44
N ALA A 179 -7.14 2.08 5.44
CA ALA A 179 -6.76 2.05 4.03
C ALA A 179 -5.75 3.16 3.69
N LEU A 180 -5.99 4.40 4.12
CA LEU A 180 -5.08 5.52 3.85
C LEU A 180 -3.71 5.31 4.49
N SER A 181 -3.63 4.69 5.66
CA SER A 181 -2.34 4.38 6.31
C SER A 181 -1.49 3.41 5.48
N ARG A 182 -2.12 2.40 4.86
CA ARG A 182 -1.43 1.53 3.88
C ARG A 182 -1.07 2.29 2.63
N LYS A 183 -2.06 2.94 2.03
CA LYS A 183 -1.96 3.60 0.73
C LYS A 183 -0.88 4.68 0.72
N HIS A 184 -0.83 5.54 1.72
CA HIS A 184 0.05 6.73 1.71
C HIS A 184 1.34 6.57 2.53
N ASN A 185 1.31 5.75 3.59
CA ASN A 185 2.43 5.62 4.52
C ASN A 185 3.12 4.25 4.44
N ASN A 186 2.60 3.34 3.62
CA ASN A 186 3.02 1.94 3.62
C ASN A 186 3.10 1.39 5.06
N ALA A 187 2.12 1.72 5.91
CA ALA A 187 2.11 1.32 7.31
C ALA A 187 2.13 -0.21 7.40
N ASN A 188 3.02 -0.78 8.21
CA ASN A 188 3.17 -2.24 8.34
C ASN A 188 2.67 -2.77 9.69
N VAL A 189 2.24 -1.89 10.60
CA VAL A 189 1.57 -2.26 11.84
C VAL A 189 0.31 -1.42 12.03
N LEU A 190 -0.82 -2.07 12.33
CA LEU A 190 -2.09 -1.44 12.68
C LEU A 190 -2.24 -1.39 14.20
N CYS A 191 -2.63 -0.25 14.76
CA CYS A 191 -2.92 -0.11 16.18
C CYS A 191 -4.41 0.20 16.42
N LEU A 192 -5.03 -0.49 17.37
CA LEU A 192 -6.45 -0.37 17.71
C LEU A 192 -6.64 -0.14 19.22
N GLY A 193 -7.70 0.60 19.57
CA GLY A 193 -8.10 0.85 20.96
C GLY A 193 -9.26 -0.03 21.39
N ALA A 194 -9.02 -1.04 22.22
CA ALA A 194 -10.05 -1.98 22.70
C ALA A 194 -11.18 -1.32 23.49
N ARG A 195 -10.94 -0.16 24.12
CA ARG A 195 -11.98 0.60 24.86
C ARG A 195 -12.76 1.57 23.97
N LEU A 196 -12.29 1.79 22.74
CA LEU A 196 -12.80 2.83 21.84
C LEU A 196 -13.42 2.28 20.57
N THR A 197 -13.10 1.04 20.20
CA THR A 197 -13.50 0.42 18.94
C THR A 197 -14.24 -0.88 19.21
N GLY A 198 -15.45 -1.01 18.66
CA GLY A 198 -16.21 -2.25 18.71
C GLY A 198 -15.70 -3.31 17.71
N PRO A 199 -16.06 -4.59 17.87
CA PRO A 199 -15.49 -5.67 17.06
C PRO A 199 -15.70 -5.56 15.55
N ASP A 200 -16.90 -5.20 15.10
CA ASP A 200 -17.18 -5.11 13.67
C ASP A 200 -16.41 -3.95 13.00
N MET A 201 -16.27 -2.83 13.72
CA MET A 201 -15.43 -1.71 13.27
C MET A 201 -13.96 -2.12 13.20
N ALA A 202 -13.44 -2.86 14.18
CA ALA A 202 -12.07 -3.36 14.16
C ALA A 202 -11.84 -4.35 13.01
N LYS A 203 -12.76 -5.29 12.77
CA LYS A 203 -12.71 -6.22 11.64
C LYS A 203 -12.65 -5.46 10.31
N ALA A 204 -13.51 -4.45 10.12
CA ALA A 204 -13.49 -3.62 8.93
C ALA A 204 -12.19 -2.79 8.78
N CYS A 205 -11.62 -2.30 9.88
CA CYS A 205 -10.32 -1.63 9.86
C CYS A 205 -9.20 -2.60 9.47
N ILE A 206 -9.19 -3.81 10.04
CA ILE A 206 -8.19 -4.83 9.74
C ILE A 206 -8.32 -5.27 8.28
N GLU A 207 -9.53 -5.58 7.80
CA GLU A 207 -9.77 -5.95 6.40
C GLU A 207 -9.27 -4.86 5.44
N ALA A 208 -9.62 -3.60 5.67
CA ALA A 208 -9.13 -2.48 4.88
C ALA A 208 -7.60 -2.36 4.92
N PHE A 209 -6.98 -2.60 6.07
CA PHE A 209 -5.52 -2.56 6.23
C PHE A 209 -4.81 -3.73 5.53
N LEU A 210 -5.36 -4.94 5.60
CA LEU A 210 -4.75 -6.13 4.99
C LEU A 210 -4.90 -6.13 3.46
N THR A 211 -6.01 -5.60 2.94
CA THR A 211 -6.34 -5.65 1.50
C THR A 211 -5.90 -4.42 0.72
N THR A 212 -5.60 -3.30 1.38
CA THR A 212 -5.16 -2.08 0.68
C THR A 212 -3.66 -2.16 0.36
N PRO A 213 -3.25 -2.14 -0.93
CA PRO A 213 -1.85 -2.07 -1.30
C PRO A 213 -1.27 -0.67 -1.05
N PHE A 214 0.06 -0.60 -0.95
CA PHE A 214 0.75 0.69 -0.96
C PHE A 214 0.63 1.35 -2.33
N ASP A 215 0.35 2.64 -2.35
CA ASP A 215 0.31 3.47 -3.55
C ASP A 215 1.49 4.46 -3.48
N PRO A 216 2.49 4.34 -4.38
CA PRO A 216 3.63 5.26 -4.39
C PRO A 216 3.23 6.73 -4.67
N GLY A 217 2.01 6.97 -5.15
CA GLY A 217 1.51 8.25 -5.64
C GLY A 217 1.96 8.50 -7.08
N ASP A 218 1.12 9.16 -7.87
CA ASP A 218 1.37 9.43 -9.30
C ASP A 218 2.70 10.17 -9.55
N ASP A 219 3.09 11.05 -8.63
CA ASP A 219 4.35 11.79 -8.64
C ASP A 219 5.45 11.16 -7.75
N GLY A 220 5.22 9.93 -7.29
CA GLY A 220 6.08 9.24 -6.32
C GLY A 220 6.11 9.87 -4.92
N ARG A 221 5.21 10.81 -4.59
CA ARG A 221 5.25 11.54 -3.31
C ARG A 221 5.18 10.65 -2.09
N HIS A 222 4.41 9.56 -2.13
CA HIS A 222 4.24 8.68 -0.96
C HIS A 222 5.51 7.87 -0.77
N ARG A 223 6.08 7.32 -1.85
CA ARG A 223 7.38 6.61 -1.81
C ARG A 223 8.48 7.52 -1.26
N ARG A 224 8.56 8.77 -1.74
CA ARG A 224 9.52 9.77 -1.25
C ARG A 224 9.35 10.05 0.24
N ARG A 225 8.11 10.21 0.72
CA ARG A 225 7.82 10.48 2.15
C ARG A 225 8.15 9.28 3.03
N VAL A 226 7.84 8.06 2.58
CA VAL A 226 8.22 6.83 3.28
C VAL A 226 9.74 6.72 3.40
N ALA A 227 10.48 6.96 2.31
CA ALA A 227 11.95 6.98 2.35
C ALA A 227 12.49 8.03 3.34
N ARG A 228 11.85 9.21 3.39
CA ARG A 228 12.20 10.25 4.37
C ARG A 228 11.95 9.85 5.82
N ILE A 229 10.93 9.04 6.11
CA ILE A 229 10.73 8.47 7.44
C ILE A 229 11.91 7.55 7.79
N SER A 230 12.31 6.67 6.86
CA SER A 230 13.46 5.78 7.09
C SER A 230 14.78 6.52 7.28
N GLU A 231 14.96 7.68 6.63
CA GLU A 231 16.12 8.54 6.90
C GLU A 231 16.11 9.18 8.29
N LEU A 232 14.94 9.42 8.88
CA LEU A 232 14.86 9.92 10.27
C LEU A 232 15.30 8.86 11.27
N GLU A 233 14.98 7.59 11.00
CA GLU A 233 15.44 6.43 11.80
C GLU A 233 16.98 6.38 11.81
N ALA A 234 17.60 6.35 10.63
CA ALA A 234 19.06 6.22 10.49
C ALA A 234 19.88 7.38 11.08
N ARG A 235 19.30 8.59 11.20
CA ARG A 235 19.99 9.75 11.82
C ARG A 235 20.03 9.67 13.34
N GLY A 236 19.09 8.95 13.96
CA GLY A 236 19.05 8.77 15.40
C GLY A 236 20.27 8.03 15.95
N ASP A 237 20.84 7.12 15.14
CA ASP A 237 21.98 6.28 15.53
C ASP A 237 23.35 6.97 15.37
N THR A 238 23.42 8.07 14.61
CA THR A 238 24.70 8.75 14.31
C THR A 238 25.09 9.83 15.32
N ASP A 239 24.16 10.27 16.18
CA ASP A 239 24.38 11.29 17.21
C ASP A 239 24.59 10.70 18.63
N SER A 240 24.65 9.37 18.77
CA SER A 240 24.89 8.63 20.02
C SER A 240 26.30 8.02 20.08
#